data_AF-E2BNS9-F1
#
_entry.id   AF-E2BNS9-F1
#
_cell.length_a   1.000
_cell.length_b   1.000
_cell.length_c   1.000
_cell.angle_alpha   90.00
_cell.angle_beta   90.00
_cell.angle_gamma   90.00
#
_symmetry.space_group_name_H-M   'P 1'
#
loop_
_entity.id
_entity.type
_entity.pdbx_description
1 polymer ?
#
loop_
_entity_poly.entity_id
_entity_poly.type
_entity_poly.pdbx_seq_one_letter_code
_entity_poly.pdbx_strand_id
1 'polypeptide(L)'
;WAVTHRISHVALSFLLSGLRETYDIFSTLPKCAKTLLCTPRSSVISNMFPGQYYHLGIEWGIQFLSTNKNTVSTSIQIQIDIDGL
;
A
#
# COMPACT_ATOMS: atom_id res chain seq x y z
N TRP A 1 -4.19 -2.94 -12.24
CA TRP A 1 -4.74 -1.86 -13.10
C TRP A 1 -4.78 -0.52 -12.38
N ALA A 2 -5.59 -0.34 -11.33
CA ALA A 2 -5.73 0.96 -10.66
C ALA A 2 -4.40 1.52 -10.13
N VAL A 3 -3.59 0.68 -9.47
CA VAL A 3 -2.24 1.04 -9.00
C VAL A 3 -1.32 1.37 -10.19
N THR A 4 -1.30 0.51 -11.21
CA THR A 4 -0.49 0.68 -12.43
C THR A 4 -0.79 1.97 -13.18
N HIS A 5 -2.05 2.39 -13.22
CA HIS A 5 -2.52 3.61 -13.92
C HIS A 5 -2.65 4.81 -12.99
N ARG A 6 -2.14 4.72 -11.74
CA ARG A 6 -2.14 5.81 -10.76
C ARG A 6 -3.53 6.42 -10.52
N ILE A 7 -4.57 5.58 -10.52
CA ILE A 7 -5.93 6.02 -10.20
C ILE A 7 -6.00 6.36 -8.71
N SER A 8 -6.49 7.55 -8.39
CA SER A 8 -6.62 7.98 -6.99
C SER A 8 -7.63 7.11 -6.24
N HIS A 9 -7.39 6.87 -4.95
CA HIS A 9 -8.32 6.14 -4.09
C HIS A 9 -9.72 6.77 -4.06
N VAL A 10 -9.79 8.10 -4.18
CA VAL A 10 -11.04 8.85 -4.25
C VAL A 10 -11.79 8.50 -5.53
N ALA A 11 -11.16 8.64 -6.70
CA ALA A 11 -11.78 8.33 -7.98
C ALA A 11 -12.23 6.86 -8.07
N LEU A 12 -11.39 5.94 -7.58
CA LEU A 12 -11.74 4.51 -7.54
C LEU A 12 -12.93 4.24 -6.61
N SER A 13 -13.03 4.90 -5.45
CA SER A 13 -14.16 4.73 -4.53
C SER A 13 -15.46 5.29 -5.11
N PHE A 14 -15.40 6.43 -5.82
CA PHE A 14 -16.55 6.97 -6.54
C PHE A 14 -17.02 6.03 -7.64
N LEU A 15 -16.09 5.49 -8.44
CA LEU A 15 -16.42 4.52 -9.48
C LEU A 15 -17.09 3.27 -8.89
N LEU A 16 -16.54 2.70 -7.83
CA LEU A 16 -17.10 1.53 -7.16
C LEU A 16 -18.51 1.81 -6.61
N SER A 17 -18.73 3.02 -6.08
CA SER A 17 -20.04 3.41 -5.56
C SER A 17 -21.07 3.56 -6.67
N GLY A 18 -20.70 4.24 -7.77
CA GLY A 18 -21.57 4.39 -8.94
C GLY A 18 -21.92 3.05 -9.60
N LEU A 19 -20.95 2.13 -9.74
CA LEU A 19 -21.22 0.79 -10.27
C LEU A 19 -22.20 0.00 -9.41
N ARG A 20 -22.04 0.09 -8.08
CA ARG A 20 -22.90 -0.60 -7.11
C ARG A 20 -24.33 -0.04 -7.09
N GLU A 21 -24.48 1.26 -7.34
CA GLU A 21 -25.78 1.94 -7.36
C GLU A 21 -26.51 1.78 -8.70
N THR A 22 -25.76 1.67 -9.80
CA THR A 22 -26.34 1.59 -11.15
C THR A 22 -26.77 0.18 -11.52
N TYR A 23 -26.06 -0.85 -11.05
CA TYR A 23 -26.29 -2.23 -11.47
C TYR A 23 -26.28 -3.21 -10.30
N ASP A 24 -27.38 -3.95 -10.12
CA ASP A 24 -27.55 -4.94 -9.03
C ASP A 24 -26.50 -6.05 -9.06
N ILE A 25 -26.00 -6.41 -10.25
CA ILE A 25 -24.93 -7.41 -10.41
C ILE A 25 -23.63 -7.03 -9.70
N PHE A 26 -23.44 -5.73 -9.41
CA PHE A 26 -22.27 -5.21 -8.71
C PHE A 26 -22.53 -4.86 -7.26
N SER A 27 -23.69 -5.22 -6.70
CA SER A 27 -24.10 -4.94 -5.32
C SER A 27 -23.09 -5.40 -4.26
N THR A 28 -22.31 -6.44 -4.55
CA THR A 28 -21.27 -7.02 -3.67
C THR A 28 -19.92 -6.30 -3.74
N LEU A 29 -19.72 -5.35 -4.68
CA LEU A 29 -18.47 -4.61 -4.77
C LEU A 29 -18.25 -3.74 -3.51
N PRO A 30 -17.00 -3.65 -3.03
CA PRO A 30 -16.67 -2.80 -1.90
C PRO A 30 -16.85 -1.32 -2.27
N LYS A 31 -17.40 -0.51 -1.36
CA LYS A 31 -17.54 0.94 -1.59
C LYS A 31 -16.20 1.69 -1.63
N CYS A 32 -15.23 1.21 -0.87
CA CYS A 32 -13.97 1.89 -0.65
C CYS A 32 -12.84 1.22 -1.41
N ALA A 33 -12.06 2.03 -2.13
CA ALA A 33 -10.85 1.61 -2.83
C ALA A 33 -9.88 0.84 -1.92
N LYS A 34 -9.74 1.23 -0.64
CA LYS A 34 -8.87 0.54 0.32
C LYS A 34 -9.32 -0.90 0.58
N THR A 35 -10.63 -1.16 0.57
CA THR A 35 -11.16 -2.52 0.72
C THR A 35 -10.94 -3.33 -0.56
N LEU A 36 -11.16 -2.74 -1.74
CA LEU A 36 -10.90 -3.40 -3.02
C LEU A 36 -9.41 -3.78 -3.17
N LEU A 37 -8.52 -2.86 -2.77
CA LEU A 37 -7.08 -3.03 -2.86
C LEU A 37 -6.49 -3.80 -1.67
N CYS A 38 -7.33 -4.35 -0.79
CA CYS A 38 -6.92 -5.07 0.42
C CYS A 38 -5.85 -4.30 1.23
N THR A 39 -5.98 -2.97 1.32
CA THR A 39 -5.03 -2.15 2.05
C THR A 39 -5.02 -2.57 3.52
N PRO A 40 -3.85 -2.88 4.10
CA PRO A 40 -3.74 -3.26 5.51
C PRO A 40 -4.41 -2.23 6.42
N ARG A 41 -5.27 -2.70 7.32
CA ARG A 41 -5.98 -1.85 8.31
C ARG A 41 -5.23 -1.73 9.63
N SER A 42 -4.35 -2.68 9.90
CA SER A 42 -3.48 -2.70 11.04
C SER A 42 -2.07 -3.01 10.58
N SER A 43 -1.11 -2.44 11.29
CA SER A 43 0.30 -2.69 11.11
C SER A 43 0.93 -2.98 12.46
N VAL A 44 2.04 -3.72 12.44
CA VAL A 44 2.84 -3.93 13.64
C VAL A 44 3.55 -2.62 13.95
N ILE A 45 3.09 -1.94 14.99
CA ILE A 45 3.72 -0.74 15.53
C ILE A 45 4.66 -1.19 16.65
N SER A 46 5.93 -0.81 16.55
CA SER A 46 6.93 -1.09 17.57
C SER A 46 7.14 0.15 18.44
N ASN A 47 7.10 0.00 19.76
CA ASN A 47 7.47 1.08 20.67
C ASN A 47 8.99 1.29 20.60
N MET A 48 9.44 2.49 20.25
CA MET A 48 10.84 2.84 20.08
C MET A 48 11.06 4.26 20.61
N PHE A 49 11.67 4.38 21.79
CA PHE A 49 11.86 5.67 22.46
C PHE A 49 12.54 6.70 21.52
N PRO A 50 12.02 7.93 21.40
CA PRO A 50 10.95 8.56 22.19
C PRO A 50 9.51 8.36 21.68
N GLY A 51 9.27 7.50 20.69
CA GLY A 51 7.96 7.34 20.06
C GLY A 51 7.63 5.93 19.57
N GLN A 52 7.04 5.85 18.37
CA GLN A 52 6.57 4.63 17.74
C GLN A 52 7.17 4.51 16.35
N TYR A 53 7.48 3.27 15.96
CA TYR A 53 8.05 2.95 14.67
C TYR A 53 7.11 2.05 13.87
N TYR A 54 6.97 2.39 12.59
CA TYR A 54 6.25 1.60 11.59
C TYR A 54 6.95 1.78 10.24
N HIS A 55 7.03 0.70 9.45
CA HIS A 55 7.57 0.74 8.11
C HIS A 55 6.63 0.12 7.08
N LEU A 56 6.68 0.67 5.87
CA LEU A 56 5.95 0.20 4.71
C LEU A 56 6.91 -0.10 3.58
N GLY A 57 6.67 -1.21 2.87
CA GLY A 57 7.37 -1.50 1.61
C GLY A 57 8.84 -1.91 1.72
N ILE A 58 9.43 -1.96 2.92
CA ILE A 58 10.84 -2.41 3.11
C ILE A 58 11.05 -3.83 2.58
N GLU A 59 10.17 -4.77 2.94
CA GLU A 59 10.26 -6.16 2.48
C GLU A 59 10.27 -6.25 0.94
N TRP A 60 9.33 -5.56 0.30
CA TRP A 60 9.23 -5.52 -1.16
C TRP A 60 10.48 -4.90 -1.78
N GLY A 61 11.01 -3.81 -1.20
CA GLY A 61 12.25 -3.18 -1.64
C GLY A 61 13.44 -4.13 -1.58
N ILE A 62 13.56 -4.91 -0.50
CA ILE A 62 14.63 -5.92 -0.36
C ILE A 62 14.48 -7.03 -1.41
N GLN A 63 13.27 -7.56 -1.61
CA GLN A 63 13.00 -8.59 -2.62
C GLN A 63 13.28 -8.08 -4.04
N PHE A 64 12.93 -6.82 -4.32
CA PHE A 64 13.19 -6.17 -5.60
C PHE A 64 14.70 -6.05 -5.87
N LEU A 65 15.48 -5.62 -4.87
CA LEU A 65 16.94 -5.55 -4.96
C LEU A 65 17.57 -6.93 -5.16
N SER A 66 17.09 -7.96 -4.45
CA SER A 66 17.57 -9.34 -4.58
C SER A 66 17.32 -9.94 -5.98
N THR A 67 16.17 -9.61 -6.58
CA THR A 67 15.81 -10.10 -7.93
C THR A 67 16.64 -9.42 -9.03
N ASN A 68 17.10 -8.18 -8.78
CA ASN A 68 17.99 -7.44 -9.69
C ASN A 68 19.45 -7.88 -9.50
N LYS A 69 19.86 -8.94 -10.21
CA LYS A 69 21.21 -9.55 -10.16
C LYS A 69 22.38 -8.61 -10.49
N ASN A 70 22.14 -7.37 -10.91
CA ASN A 70 23.16 -6.42 -11.33
C ASN A 70 23.82 -5.64 -10.17
N THR A 71 23.32 -5.77 -8.94
CA THR A 71 23.88 -5.09 -7.77
C THR A 71 24.00 -6.04 -6.60
N VAL A 72 25.03 -6.89 -6.61
CA VAL A 72 25.43 -7.65 -5.42
C VAL A 72 26.23 -6.72 -4.51
N SER A 73 25.53 -5.82 -3.82
CA SER A 73 26.12 -5.13 -2.66
C SER A 73 26.09 -6.09 -1.48
N THR A 74 27.23 -6.24 -0.80
CA THR A 74 27.34 -7.04 0.44
C THR A 74 26.58 -6.43 1.61
N SER A 75 26.12 -5.18 1.48
CA SER A 75 25.34 -4.45 2.48
C SER A 75 24.19 -3.68 1.82
N ILE A 76 23.06 -3.61 2.54
CA ILE A 76 21.91 -2.78 2.19
C ILE A 76 21.88 -1.63 3.19
N GLN A 77 21.96 -0.39 2.71
CA GLN A 77 21.76 0.79 3.52
C GLN A 77 20.30 1.25 3.39
N ILE A 78 19.61 1.38 4.52
CA ILE A 78 18.23 1.86 4.58
C ILE A 78 18.26 3.21 5.28
N GLN A 79 17.84 4.26 4.58
CA GLN A 79 17.59 5.56 5.19
C GLN A 79 16.16 5.57 5.73
N ILE A 80 16.03 5.84 7.02
CA ILE A 80 14.73 5.99 7.70
C ILE A 80 14.61 7.45 8.09
N ASP A 81 13.74 8.16 7.38
CA ASP A 81 13.38 9.53 7.72
C ASP A 81 12.16 9.53 8.66
N ILE A 82 12.15 10.45 9.63
CA ILE A 82 11.04 10.62 10.56
C ILE A 82 10.03 11.57 9.93
N ASP A 83 8.94 11.00 9.43
CA ASP A 83 7.72 11.69 9.03
C ASP A 83 6.76 11.71 10.24
N GLY A 84 6.15 12.86 10.51
CA GLY A 84 5.06 12.97 11.47
C GLY A 84 3.76 12.49 10.84
N LEU A 85 3.46 11.19 10.99
CA LEU A 85 2.18 10.60 10.60
C LEU A 85 1.00 11.21 11.38
#